data_AF-A0A2V8MSP0-F1
#
_entry.id   AF-A0A2V8MSP0-F1
#
_cell.length_a   1.000
_cell.length_b   1.000
_cell.length_c   1.000
_cell.angle_alpha   90.00
_cell.angle_beta   90.00
_cell.angle_gamma   90.00
#
_symmetry.space_group_name_H-M   'P 1'
#
loop_
_entity.id
_entity.type
_entity.pdbx_description
1 polymer ?
#
loop_
_entity_poly.entity_id
_entity_poly.type
_entity_poly.pdbx_seq_one_letter_code
_entity_poly.pdbx_strand_id
1 'polypeptide(L)'
;MNLKQVVHKRHQFRLVLCGHKAVETGVACLVLMVQGQLAQATLSHFMIASETGALTVFPLLGLTLTRHARHFANRWVSAIFVGVCAFFADAVIHASHYAGAYTEAGLTAVGAFALSVVISYTPVGKQIDRLAEAFLHG
;
A
#
# COMPACT_ATOMS: atom_id res chain seq x y z
N MET A 1 -14.97 -11.83 26.56
CA MET A 1 -13.90 -11.15 25.80
C MET A 1 -13.69 -9.74 26.34
N ASN A 2 -12.45 -9.33 26.58
CA ASN A 2 -12.13 -8.01 27.14
C ASN A 2 -12.16 -6.94 26.04
N LEU A 3 -12.97 -5.88 26.20
CA LEU A 3 -13.14 -4.80 25.22
C LEU A 3 -11.81 -4.17 24.77
N LYS A 4 -10.84 -4.05 25.70
CA LYS A 4 -9.50 -3.51 25.41
C LYS A 4 -8.72 -4.38 24.43
N GLN A 5 -8.87 -5.71 24.51
CA GLN A 5 -8.18 -6.64 23.61
C GLN A 5 -8.74 -6.58 22.18
N VAL A 6 -10.06 -6.40 22.03
CA VAL A 6 -10.71 -6.27 20.72
C VAL A 6 -10.25 -4.97 20.05
N VAL A 7 -10.30 -3.85 20.77
CA VAL A 7 -9.84 -2.55 20.26
C VAL A 7 -8.37 -2.62 19.84
N HIS A 8 -7.50 -3.21 20.68
CA HIS A 8 -6.08 -3.37 20.37
C HIS A 8 -5.83 -4.15 19.07
N LYS A 9 -6.50 -5.29 18.88
CA LYS A 9 -6.39 -6.09 17.64
C LYS A 9 -6.83 -5.32 16.40
N ARG A 10 -7.91 -4.52 16.51
CA ARG A 10 -8.39 -3.68 15.39
C ARG A 10 -7.39 -2.61 14.98
N HIS A 11 -6.76 -1.93 15.94
CA HIS A 11 -5.72 -0.96 15.63
C HIS A 11 -4.46 -1.62 15.07
N GLN A 12 -4.07 -2.79 15.58
CA GLN A 12 -2.93 -3.54 15.04
C GLN A 12 -3.14 -3.95 13.59
N PHE A 13 -4.29 -4.51 13.23
CA PHE A 13 -4.59 -4.88 11.85
C PHE A 13 -4.48 -3.67 10.90
N ARG A 14 -5.07 -2.53 11.28
CA ARG A 14 -5.05 -1.30 10.48
C ARG A 14 -3.63 -0.78 10.25
N LEU A 15 -2.83 -0.69 11.32
CA LEU A 15 -1.47 -0.18 11.25
C LEU A 15 -0.57 -1.09 10.41
N VAL A 16 -0.67 -2.41 10.60
CA VAL A 16 0.13 -3.37 9.84
C VAL A 16 -0.29 -3.35 8.37
N LEU A 17 -1.59 -3.35 8.06
CA LEU A 17 -2.08 -3.28 6.68
C LEU A 17 -1.61 -2.00 5.99
N CYS A 18 -1.84 -0.82 6.59
CA CYS A 18 -1.47 0.45 5.99
C CYS A 18 0.05 0.60 5.86
N GLY A 19 0.81 0.25 6.90
CA GLY A 19 2.28 0.31 6.83
C GLY A 19 2.84 -0.58 5.73
N HIS A 20 2.29 -1.79 5.59
CA HIS A 20 2.71 -2.71 4.55
C HIS A 20 2.43 -2.17 3.14
N LYS A 21 1.22 -1.70 2.87
CA LYS A 21 0.82 -1.18 1.56
C LYS A 21 1.54 0.12 1.19
N ALA A 22 1.88 0.94 2.18
CA ALA A 22 2.68 2.15 1.98
C ALA A 22 4.08 1.80 1.49
N VAL A 23 4.72 0.80 2.10
CA VAL A 23 6.07 0.35 1.71
C VAL A 23 6.05 -0.29 0.32
N GLU A 24 5.08 -1.15 0.02
CA GLU A 24 4.95 -1.75 -1.33
C GLU A 24 4.86 -0.69 -2.41
N THR A 25 4.03 0.33 -2.18
CA THR A 25 3.82 1.42 -3.13
C THR A 25 5.04 2.33 -3.24
N GLY A 26 5.64 2.70 -2.11
CA GLY A 26 6.84 3.52 -2.10
C GLY A 26 8.01 2.83 -2.80
N VAL A 27 8.19 1.52 -2.62
CA VAL A 27 9.21 0.76 -3.34
C VAL A 27 8.93 0.72 -4.84
N ALA A 28 7.67 0.48 -5.25
CA ALA A 28 7.30 0.49 -6.67
C ALA A 28 7.60 1.85 -7.31
N CYS A 29 7.14 2.94 -6.69
CA CYS A 29 7.37 4.31 -7.15
C CYS A 29 8.88 4.62 -7.22
N LEU A 30 9.63 4.35 -6.15
CA LEU A 30 11.07 4.61 -6.11
C LEU A 30 11.83 3.91 -7.24
N VAL A 31 11.53 2.62 -7.48
CA VAL A 31 12.18 1.83 -8.52
C VAL A 31 11.90 2.42 -9.91
N LEU A 32 10.69 2.91 -10.15
CA LEU A 32 10.32 3.49 -11.44
C LEU A 32 10.88 4.89 -11.66
N MET A 33 10.88 5.73 -10.62
CA MET A 33 11.49 7.06 -10.67
C MET A 33 12.97 6.99 -11.04
N VAL A 34 13.71 6.04 -10.47
CA VAL A 34 15.14 5.82 -10.80
C VAL A 34 15.35 4.91 -12.01
N GLN A 35 14.27 4.52 -12.70
CA GLN A 35 14.30 3.64 -13.88
C GLN A 35 15.07 2.33 -13.65
N GLY A 36 15.01 1.79 -12.43
CA GLY A 36 15.72 0.58 -11.99
C GLY A 36 17.18 0.80 -11.57
N GLN A 37 17.75 2.00 -11.74
CA GLN A 37 19.12 2.33 -11.35
C GLN A 37 19.19 2.81 -9.88
N LEU A 38 19.09 1.85 -8.95
CA LEU A 38 19.07 2.14 -7.50
C LEU A 38 20.28 2.93 -6.99
N ALA A 39 21.43 2.85 -7.67
CA ALA A 39 22.62 3.62 -7.33
C ALA A 39 22.43 5.15 -7.49
N GLN A 40 21.44 5.58 -8.28
CA GLN A 40 21.09 6.99 -8.48
C GLN A 40 19.99 7.47 -7.53
N ALA A 41 19.49 6.61 -6.63
CA ALA A 41 18.51 7.00 -5.64
C ALA A 41 19.08 8.08 -4.72
N THR A 42 18.38 9.20 -4.63
CA THR A 42 18.75 10.34 -3.80
C THR A 42 17.73 10.52 -2.68
N LEU A 43 18.05 11.35 -1.68
CA LEU A 43 17.12 11.68 -0.61
C LEU A 43 15.80 12.27 -1.14
N SER A 44 15.84 12.99 -2.26
CA SER A 44 14.63 13.53 -2.91
C SER A 44 13.73 12.41 -3.45
N HIS A 45 14.31 11.37 -4.07
CA HIS A 45 13.54 10.21 -4.52
C HIS A 45 12.90 9.47 -3.34
N PHE A 46 13.63 9.33 -2.22
CA PHE A 46 13.07 8.72 -1.01
C PHE A 46 11.93 9.54 -0.39
N MET A 47 12.03 10.87 -0.40
CA MET A 47 10.95 11.75 0.07
C MET A 47 9.70 11.58 -0.78
N ILE A 48 9.84 11.63 -2.10
CA ILE A 48 8.72 11.44 -3.04
C ILE A 48 8.09 10.06 -2.83
N ALA A 49 8.89 9.00 -2.81
CA ALA A 49 8.38 7.64 -2.59
C ALA A 49 7.65 7.49 -1.24
N SER A 50 8.13 8.16 -0.19
CA SER A 50 7.49 8.16 1.13
C SER A 50 6.16 8.90 1.10
N GLU A 51 6.10 10.04 0.42
CA GLU A 51 4.88 10.82 0.22
C GLU A 51 3.85 10.02 -0.60
N THR A 52 4.28 9.36 -1.68
CA THR A 52 3.44 8.49 -2.52
C THR A 52 2.86 7.34 -1.72
N GLY A 53 3.70 6.66 -0.93
CA GLY A 53 3.26 5.60 -0.03
C GLY A 53 2.24 6.10 1.01
N ALA A 54 2.48 7.27 1.61
CA ALA A 54 1.58 7.87 2.60
C ALA A 54 0.23 8.27 2.00
N LEU A 55 0.23 8.96 0.85
CA LEU A 55 -1.00 9.34 0.14
C LEU A 55 -1.80 8.13 -0.31
N THR A 56 -1.13 7.06 -0.74
CA THR A 56 -1.78 5.83 -1.18
C THR A 56 -2.58 5.17 -0.05
N VAL A 57 -2.05 5.17 1.17
CA VAL A 57 -2.69 4.50 2.31
C VAL A 57 -3.60 5.39 3.13
N PHE A 58 -3.58 6.71 2.91
CA PHE A 58 -4.53 7.62 3.54
C PHE A 58 -6.00 7.24 3.31
N PRO A 59 -6.48 7.00 2.07
CA PRO A 59 -7.86 6.55 1.84
C PRO A 59 -8.09 5.12 2.36
N LEU A 60 -7.07 4.26 2.32
CA LEU A 60 -7.15 2.90 2.89
C LEU A 60 -7.40 2.97 4.40
N LEU A 61 -6.64 3.78 5.12
CA LEU A 61 -6.78 3.99 6.55
C LEU A 61 -8.19 4.54 6.87
N GLY A 62 -8.64 5.56 6.14
CA GLY A 62 -9.99 6.11 6.28
C GLY A 62 -11.08 5.06 6.10
N LEU A 63 -11.00 4.23 5.06
CA LEU A 63 -11.98 3.16 4.84
C LEU A 63 -11.90 2.05 5.89
N THR A 64 -10.73 1.74 6.44
CA THR A 64 -10.59 0.75 7.52
C THR A 64 -11.19 1.22 8.86
N LEU A 65 -11.47 2.53 9.02
CA LEU A 65 -12.23 3.05 10.15
C LEU A 65 -13.75 2.79 10.02
N THR A 66 -14.22 2.54 8.80
CA THR A 66 -15.63 2.28 8.49
C THR A 66 -16.00 0.78 8.54
N ARG A 67 -17.27 0.45 8.26
CA ARG A 67 -17.73 -0.95 8.12
C ARG A 67 -17.09 -1.68 6.92
N HIS A 68 -16.50 -0.95 5.97
CA HIS A 68 -15.88 -1.51 4.77
C HIS A 68 -14.51 -2.15 5.04
N ALA A 69 -13.95 -2.02 6.24
CA ALA A 69 -12.73 -2.71 6.66
C ALA A 69 -12.73 -4.22 6.37
N ARG A 70 -13.91 -4.85 6.39
CA ARG A 70 -14.08 -6.28 6.10
C ARG A 70 -13.71 -6.66 4.66
N HIS A 71 -13.89 -5.77 3.69
CA HIS A 71 -13.56 -6.05 2.29
C HIS A 71 -12.05 -6.12 2.07
N PHE A 72 -11.27 -5.40 2.89
CA PHE A 72 -9.80 -5.43 2.83
C PHE A 72 -9.18 -6.70 3.40
N ALA A 73 -9.96 -7.57 4.04
CA ALA A 73 -9.52 -8.93 4.35
C ALA A 73 -9.34 -9.78 3.08
N ASN A 74 -10.00 -9.42 1.97
CA ASN A 74 -9.70 -10.03 0.69
C ASN A 74 -8.45 -9.38 0.08
N ARG A 75 -7.38 -10.18 -0.02
CA ARG A 75 -6.09 -9.76 -0.60
C ARG A 75 -6.22 -9.12 -1.99
N TRP A 76 -7.14 -9.60 -2.84
CA TRP A 76 -7.34 -9.05 -4.18
C TRP A 76 -7.96 -7.66 -4.13
N VAL A 77 -8.94 -7.44 -3.26
CA VAL A 77 -9.56 -6.12 -3.05
C VAL A 77 -8.50 -5.16 -2.51
N SER A 78 -7.71 -5.59 -1.53
CA SER A 78 -6.61 -4.77 -1.01
C SER A 78 -5.58 -4.44 -2.09
N ALA A 79 -5.19 -5.39 -2.94
CA ALA A 79 -4.22 -5.17 -4.00
C ALA A 79 -4.73 -4.22 -5.08
N ILE A 80 -5.96 -4.42 -5.58
CA ILE A 80 -6.57 -3.54 -6.59
C ILE A 80 -6.71 -2.13 -6.03
N PHE A 81 -7.20 -2.00 -4.80
CA PHE A 81 -7.38 -0.70 -4.16
C PHE A 81 -6.06 0.05 -4.03
N VAL A 82 -5.01 -0.62 -3.58
CA VAL A 82 -3.67 -0.03 -3.45
C VAL A 82 -3.12 0.38 -4.81
N GLY A 83 -3.28 -0.45 -5.85
CA GLY A 83 -2.85 -0.09 -7.21
C GLY A 83 -3.55 1.18 -7.73
N VAL A 84 -4.87 1.29 -7.53
CA VAL A 84 -5.63 2.49 -7.92
C VAL A 84 -5.17 3.71 -7.14
N CYS A 85 -5.02 3.61 -5.82
CA CYS A 85 -4.55 4.72 -5.00
C CYS A 85 -3.10 5.11 -5.34
N ALA A 86 -2.24 4.15 -5.66
CA ALA A 86 -0.87 4.36 -6.08
C ALA A 86 -0.79 5.17 -7.39
N PHE A 87 -1.64 4.84 -8.38
CA PHE A 87 -1.73 5.61 -9.63
C PHE A 87 -1.99 7.09 -9.36
N PHE A 88 -3.01 7.40 -8.55
CA PHE A 88 -3.37 8.78 -8.26
C PHE A 88 -2.33 9.48 -7.39
N ALA A 89 -1.74 8.78 -6.42
CA ALA A 89 -0.70 9.36 -5.57
C ALA A 89 0.55 9.75 -6.39
N ASP A 90 1.03 8.84 -7.24
CA ASP A 90 2.19 9.06 -8.12
C ASP A 90 1.92 10.22 -9.10
N ALA A 91 0.77 10.18 -9.79
CA ALA A 91 0.38 11.21 -10.75
C ALA A 91 0.18 12.62 -10.14
N VAL A 92 -0.11 12.71 -8.83
CA VAL A 92 -0.28 13.99 -8.13
C VAL A 92 1.05 14.52 -7.60
N ILE A 93 1.95 13.64 -7.14
CA ILE A 93 3.19 14.08 -6.48
C ILE A 93 4.25 14.53 -7.48
N HIS A 94 4.38 13.87 -8.64
CA HIS A 94 5.37 14.27 -9.62
C HIS A 94 4.95 14.00 -11.07
N ALA A 95 5.63 14.69 -11.99
CA ALA A 95 5.48 14.44 -13.41
C ALA A 95 6.26 13.17 -13.81
N SER A 96 5.76 12.49 -14.83
CA SER A 96 6.39 11.27 -15.34
C SER A 96 7.75 11.54 -16.00
N HIS A 97 8.72 10.67 -15.73
CA HIS A 97 10.03 10.56 -16.38
C HIS A 97 10.01 9.67 -17.63
N TYR A 98 8.86 9.04 -17.93
CA TYR A 98 8.66 8.18 -19.09
C TYR A 98 7.87 8.92 -20.18
N ALA A 99 7.78 8.30 -21.36
CA ALA A 99 7.03 8.85 -22.49
C ALA A 99 5.53 8.86 -22.20
N GLY A 100 5.01 10.00 -21.71
CA GLY A 100 3.59 10.26 -21.47
C GLY A 100 3.28 10.51 -20.00
N ALA A 101 2.41 11.50 -19.74
CA ALA A 101 2.20 12.09 -18.42
C ALA A 101 1.80 11.10 -17.30
N TYR A 102 1.19 9.96 -17.64
CA TYR A 102 0.68 8.97 -16.69
C TYR A 102 1.33 7.59 -16.83
N THR A 103 2.34 7.46 -17.69
CA THR A 103 2.92 6.13 -17.95
C THR A 103 3.64 5.59 -16.72
N GLU A 104 4.42 6.42 -16.05
CA GLU A 104 5.04 6.07 -14.77
C GLU A 104 4.01 5.74 -13.69
N ALA A 105 3.02 6.59 -13.48
CA ALA A 105 1.92 6.33 -12.55
C ALA A 105 1.20 5.00 -12.83
N GLY A 106 0.97 4.68 -14.11
CA GLY A 106 0.41 3.40 -14.54
C GLY A 106 1.31 2.21 -14.20
N LEU A 107 2.61 2.34 -14.45
CA LEU A 107 3.57 1.31 -14.10
C LEU A 107 3.75 1.18 -12.58
N THR A 108 3.72 2.28 -11.82
CA THR A 108 3.76 2.30 -10.35
C THR A 108 2.54 1.57 -9.79
N ALA A 109 1.36 1.80 -10.36
CA ALA A 109 0.14 1.10 -9.97
C ALA A 109 0.22 -0.41 -10.23
N VAL A 110 0.72 -0.82 -11.41
CA VAL A 110 0.93 -2.22 -11.75
C VAL A 110 1.98 -2.85 -10.83
N GLY A 111 3.09 -2.14 -10.56
CA GLY A 111 4.15 -2.57 -9.66
C GLY A 111 3.67 -2.75 -8.23
N ALA A 112 2.93 -1.78 -7.69
CA ALA A 112 2.33 -1.84 -6.36
C ALA A 112 1.30 -2.98 -6.26
N PHE A 113 0.47 -3.17 -7.29
CA PHE A 113 -0.47 -4.30 -7.36
C PHE A 113 0.28 -5.63 -7.36
N ALA A 114 1.30 -5.78 -8.21
CA ALA A 114 2.08 -7.01 -8.32
C ALA A 114 2.81 -7.32 -7.02
N LEU A 115 3.48 -6.34 -6.41
CA LEU A 115 4.14 -6.49 -5.11
C LEU A 115 3.13 -6.88 -4.02
N SER A 116 1.98 -6.21 -3.98
CA SER A 116 0.89 -6.52 -3.05
C SER A 116 0.40 -7.96 -3.16
N VAL A 117 0.22 -8.45 -4.39
CA VAL A 117 -0.17 -9.84 -4.65
C VAL A 117 0.96 -10.80 -4.26
N VAL A 118 2.18 -10.58 -4.73
CA VAL A 118 3.32 -11.46 -4.45
C VAL A 118 3.57 -11.58 -2.95
N ILE A 119 3.59 -10.45 -2.24
CA ILE A 119 3.86 -10.43 -0.81
C ILE A 119 2.70 -11.02 0.00
N SER A 120 1.46 -10.98 -0.52
CA SER A 120 0.33 -11.68 0.09
C SER A 120 0.53 -13.20 0.21
N TYR A 121 1.37 -13.81 -0.63
CA TYR A 121 1.70 -15.24 -0.56
C TYR A 121 2.90 -15.55 0.36
N THR A 122 3.61 -14.52 0.83
CA THR A 122 4.76 -14.67 1.74
C THR A 122 4.31 -14.83 3.20
N PRO A 123 5.21 -15.18 4.14
CA PRO A 123 4.88 -15.25 5.57
C PRO A 123 4.29 -13.95 6.13
N VAL A 124 4.67 -12.78 5.58
CA VAL A 124 4.15 -11.47 5.97
C VAL A 124 2.67 -11.35 5.62
N GLY A 125 2.30 -11.72 4.38
CA GLY A 125 0.91 -11.79 3.95
C GLY A 125 0.06 -12.71 4.83
N LYS A 126 0.57 -13.90 5.16
CA LYS A 126 -0.12 -14.84 6.06
C LYS A 126 -0.32 -14.27 7.47
N GLN A 127 0.55 -13.39 7.95
CA GLN A 127 0.39 -12.72 9.24
C GLN A 127 -0.68 -11.63 9.18
N ILE A 128 -0.76 -10.90 8.07
CA ILE A 128 -1.83 -9.92 7.81
C ILE A 128 -3.19 -10.64 7.71
N ASP A 129 -3.25 -11.78 7.02
CA ASP A 129 -4.47 -12.60 6.92
C ASP A 129 -4.94 -13.08 8.30
N ARG A 130 -4.02 -13.54 9.16
CA ARG A 130 -4.35 -13.91 10.56
C ARG A 130 -4.89 -12.73 11.37
N LEU A 131 -4.31 -11.54 11.19
CA LEU A 131 -4.81 -10.32 11.84
C LEU A 131 -6.19 -9.92 11.29
N ALA A 132 -6.43 -10.12 9.99
CA ALA A 132 -7.71 -9.88 9.34
C ALA A 132 -8.79 -10.84 9.86
N GLU A 133 -8.50 -12.13 9.98
CA GLU A 133 -9.42 -13.13 10.58
C GLU A 133 -9.76 -12.76 12.03
N ALA A 134 -8.75 -12.39 12.83
CA ALA A 134 -8.96 -11.93 14.20
C ALA A 134 -9.79 -10.63 14.28
N PHE A 135 -9.74 -9.78 13.26
CA PHE A 135 -10.57 -8.59 13.13
C PHE A 135 -12.02 -8.92 12.74
N LEU A 136 -12.22 -9.91 11.86
CA LEU A 136 -13.55 -10.31 11.38
C LEU A 136 -14.35 -11.08 12.44
N HIS A 137 -13.69 -11.92 13.22
CA HIS A 137 -14.30 -12.80 14.23
C HIS A 137 -14.22 -12.24 15.67
N GLY A 138 -13.66 -11.04 15.85
CA GLY A 138 -13.47 -10.37 17.15
C GLY A 138 -14.43 -9.20 17.42
#